data_AF-A0A072UAX5-F1
#
_entry.id   AF-A0A072UAX5-F1
#
_cell.length_a   1.000
_cell.length_b   1.000
_cell.length_c   1.000
_cell.angle_alpha   90.00
_cell.angle_beta   90.00
_cell.angle_gamma   90.00
#
_symmetry.space_group_name_H-M   'P 1'
#
loop_
_entity.id
_entity.type
_entity.pdbx_description
1 polymer ?
#
loop_
_entity_poly.entity_id
_entity_poly.type
_entity_poly.pdbx_seq_one_letter_code
_entity_poly.pdbx_strand_id
1 'polypeptide(L)'
;MREKVVENIVNTPLYPSVTEDRLIWKNENHGEYSARSAYRFCVQELLDTSHFKVQGSWNLIWKLKIPPKLSNRVGIGVCIKDDTGTFILAKTEWFTPVCEVHVGETLGLLSSMEWVNPLHLGPIDFELDAKKVVDSFSSTHQDVTEFAMIIHNCKTIFEQYYVNSSVEFVRRPSK
;
A
#
# COMPACT_ATOMS: atom_id res chain seq x y z
N MET A 1 -33.45 6.40 28.48
CA MET A 1 -33.24 5.36 27.43
C MET A 1 -31.92 4.62 27.59
N ARG A 2 -30.78 5.30 27.84
CA ARG A 2 -29.48 4.65 28.09
C ARG A 2 -29.40 3.83 29.38
N GLU A 3 -30.01 4.32 30.47
CA GLU A 3 -30.00 3.63 31.77
C GLU A 3 -30.65 2.24 31.73
N LYS A 4 -31.73 2.09 30.96
CA LYS A 4 -32.45 0.82 30.80
C LYS A 4 -31.64 -0.25 30.04
N VAL A 5 -30.73 0.19 29.15
CA VAL A 5 -29.84 -0.73 28.42
C VAL A 5 -28.74 -1.24 29.33
N VAL A 6 -28.16 -0.36 30.16
CA VAL A 6 -27.14 -0.72 31.15
C VAL A 6 -27.72 -1.71 32.17
N GLU A 7 -28.92 -1.44 32.68
CA GLU A 7 -29.60 -2.32 33.62
C GLU A 7 -29.87 -3.72 33.04
N ASN A 8 -30.23 -3.81 31.76
CA ASN A 8 -30.44 -5.09 31.08
C ASN A 8 -29.13 -5.87 30.86
N ILE A 9 -28.02 -5.17 30.59
CA ILE A 9 -26.70 -5.80 30.42
C ILE A 9 -26.22 -6.39 31.76
N VAL A 10 -26.33 -5.62 32.85
CA VAL A 10 -25.89 -6.05 34.20
C VAL A 10 -26.68 -7.27 34.69
N ASN A 11 -27.96 -7.36 34.32
CA ASN A 11 -28.84 -8.46 34.74
C ASN A 11 -28.83 -9.68 33.81
N THR A 12 -27.97 -9.72 32.78
CA THR A 12 -27.87 -10.88 31.90
C THR A 12 -27.24 -12.06 32.66
N PRO A 13 -27.97 -13.16 32.91
CA PRO A 13 -27.46 -14.27 33.71
C PRO A 13 -26.31 -14.97 32.98
N LEU A 14 -25.15 -15.03 33.63
CA LEU A 14 -23.99 -15.79 33.17
C LEU A 14 -24.02 -17.20 33.74
N TYR A 15 -23.40 -18.15 33.05
CA TYR A 15 -23.21 -19.50 33.58
C TYR A 15 -22.29 -19.47 34.81
N PRO A 16 -22.55 -20.27 35.87
CA PRO A 16 -21.72 -20.29 37.08
C PRO A 16 -20.24 -20.64 36.85
N SER A 17 -19.93 -21.29 35.72
CA SER A 17 -18.57 -21.63 35.30
C SER A 17 -17.78 -20.45 34.71
N VAL A 18 -18.44 -19.33 34.44
CA VAL A 18 -17.80 -18.10 33.93
C VAL A 18 -17.38 -17.27 35.12
N THR A 19 -16.16 -17.52 35.61
CA THR A 19 -15.59 -16.79 36.74
C THR A 19 -14.77 -15.57 36.31
N GLU A 20 -14.31 -15.55 35.06
CA GLU A 20 -13.44 -14.51 34.51
C GLU A 20 -13.74 -14.28 33.02
N ASP A 21 -13.58 -13.04 32.57
CA ASP A 21 -13.68 -12.68 31.16
C ASP A 21 -12.53 -13.29 30.35
N ARG A 22 -12.85 -13.84 29.19
CA ARG A 22 -11.87 -14.42 28.25
C ARG A 22 -12.12 -13.93 26.84
N LEU A 23 -11.05 -13.54 26.16
CA LEU A 23 -11.11 -13.27 24.72
C LEU A 23 -11.29 -14.59 23.96
N ILE A 24 -12.38 -14.69 23.21
CA ILE A 24 -12.71 -15.86 22.39
C ILE A 24 -12.79 -15.40 20.94
N TRP A 25 -12.04 -16.09 20.08
CA TRP A 25 -11.98 -15.77 18.66
C TRP A 25 -12.65 -16.88 17.86
N LYS A 26 -13.48 -16.51 16.88
CA LYS A 26 -14.14 -17.48 15.99
C LYS A 26 -13.07 -18.30 15.24
N ASN A 27 -13.18 -19.62 15.28
CA ASN A 27 -12.26 -20.58 14.66
C ASN A 27 -10.84 -20.64 15.28
N GLU A 28 -10.65 -20.16 16.52
CA GLU A 28 -9.39 -20.36 17.27
C GLU A 28 -9.66 -20.86 18.70
N ASN A 29 -9.09 -22.02 19.04
CA ASN A 29 -9.38 -22.72 20.29
C ASN A 29 -8.38 -22.42 21.42
N HIS A 30 -7.30 -21.69 21.13
CA HIS A 30 -6.22 -21.42 22.08
C HIS A 30 -6.21 -19.97 22.59
N GLY A 31 -7.17 -19.14 22.18
CA GLY A 31 -7.30 -17.75 22.65
C GLY A 31 -6.29 -16.76 22.06
N GLU A 32 -5.29 -17.23 21.31
CA GLU A 32 -4.31 -16.38 20.62
C GLU A 32 -4.80 -15.99 19.22
N TYR A 33 -5.09 -14.70 19.01
CA TYR A 33 -5.42 -14.18 17.70
C TYR A 33 -4.22 -13.48 17.09
N SER A 34 -3.86 -13.90 15.89
CA SER A 34 -2.73 -13.35 15.14
C SER A 34 -3.19 -12.76 13.81
N ALA A 35 -2.34 -11.93 13.19
CA ALA A 35 -2.56 -11.48 11.81
C ALA A 35 -2.71 -12.66 10.84
N ARG A 36 -2.04 -13.79 11.11
CA ARG A 36 -2.18 -15.03 10.33
C ARG A 36 -3.56 -15.67 10.51
N SER A 37 -4.11 -15.65 11.72
CA SER A 37 -5.47 -16.13 12.02
C SER A 37 -6.52 -15.26 11.32
N ALA A 38 -6.37 -13.93 11.38
CA ALA A 38 -7.23 -12.98 10.67
C ALA A 38 -7.20 -13.19 9.15
N TYR A 39 -6.00 -13.29 8.57
CA TYR A 39 -5.81 -13.54 7.14
C TYR A 39 -6.43 -14.86 6.71
N ARG A 40 -6.22 -15.94 7.49
CA ARG A 40 -6.82 -17.26 7.21
C ARG A 40 -8.34 -17.19 7.20
N PHE A 41 -8.94 -16.52 8.17
CA PHE A 41 -10.39 -16.32 8.22
C PHE A 41 -10.90 -15.56 6.98
N CYS A 42 -10.28 -14.43 6.63
CA CYS A 42 -10.69 -13.66 5.44
C CYS A 42 -10.58 -14.46 4.14
N VAL A 43 -9.49 -15.21 3.96
CA VAL A 43 -9.24 -15.98 2.72
C VAL A 43 -10.13 -17.22 2.61
N GLN A 44 -10.51 -17.84 3.73
CA GLN A 44 -11.29 -19.08 3.72
C GLN A 44 -12.81 -18.82 3.73
N GLU A 45 -13.27 -17.79 4.44
CA GLU A 45 -14.70 -17.57 4.69
C GLU A 45 -15.27 -16.35 3.97
N LEU A 46 -14.46 -15.31 3.69
CA LEU A 46 -14.95 -14.04 3.15
C LEU A 46 -14.65 -13.83 1.66
N LEU A 47 -13.66 -14.53 1.10
CA LEU A 47 -13.22 -14.34 -0.28
C LEU A 47 -13.30 -15.67 -1.05
N ASP A 48 -14.00 -15.68 -2.19
CA ASP A 48 -13.94 -16.81 -3.12
C ASP A 48 -12.61 -16.83 -3.88
N THR A 49 -11.63 -17.46 -3.25
CA THR A 49 -10.28 -17.65 -3.80
C THR A 49 -10.12 -19.02 -4.47
N SER A 50 -11.21 -19.75 -4.71
CA SER A 50 -11.17 -21.12 -5.25
C SER A 50 -10.37 -21.21 -6.56
N HIS A 51 -10.48 -20.21 -7.43
CA HIS A 51 -9.77 -20.12 -8.70
C HIS A 51 -8.25 -19.86 -8.58
N PHE A 52 -7.77 -19.38 -7.42
CA PHE A 52 -6.34 -19.21 -7.15
C PHE A 52 -5.70 -20.45 -6.48
N LYS A 53 -6.51 -21.41 -6.03
CA LYS A 53 -6.03 -22.62 -5.35
C LYS A 53 -5.58 -23.63 -6.39
N VAL A 54 -4.28 -23.68 -6.64
CA VAL A 54 -3.67 -24.73 -7.46
C VAL A 54 -3.31 -25.93 -6.59
N GLN A 55 -3.76 -27.12 -6.97
CA GLN A 55 -3.43 -28.37 -6.28
C GLN A 55 -1.94 -28.70 -6.51
N GLY A 56 -1.17 -28.87 -5.44
CA GLY A 56 0.25 -29.17 -5.55
C GLY A 56 0.99 -29.17 -4.21
N SER A 57 2.20 -29.73 -4.22
CA SER A 57 3.09 -29.70 -3.06
C SER A 57 3.78 -28.36 -2.97
N TRP A 58 3.13 -27.40 -2.29
CA TRP A 58 3.67 -26.05 -2.07
C TRP A 58 5.05 -26.06 -1.41
N ASN A 59 5.36 -27.08 -0.61
CA ASN A 59 6.68 -27.28 -0.02
C ASN A 59 7.79 -27.47 -1.07
N LEU A 60 7.48 -28.01 -2.26
CA LEU A 60 8.44 -28.08 -3.37
C LEU A 60 8.64 -26.71 -4.01
N ILE A 61 7.58 -25.93 -4.16
CA ILE A 61 7.65 -24.55 -4.70
C ILE A 61 8.55 -23.68 -3.82
N TRP A 62 8.35 -23.72 -2.50
CA TRP A 62 9.18 -22.97 -1.55
C TRP A 62 10.63 -23.48 -1.45
N LYS A 63 10.91 -24.72 -1.88
CA LYS A 63 12.25 -25.31 -1.92
C LYS A 63 12.95 -25.12 -3.27
N LEU A 64 12.24 -24.63 -4.30
CA LEU A 64 12.87 -24.29 -5.56
C LEU A 64 13.88 -23.17 -5.28
N LYS A 65 15.13 -23.39 -5.68
CA LYS A 65 16.14 -22.33 -5.78
C LYS A 65 15.82 -21.49 -7.02
N ILE A 66 14.70 -20.78 -6.97
CA ILE A 66 14.33 -19.84 -8.01
C ILE A 66 15.36 -18.71 -7.96
N PRO A 67 16.12 -18.44 -9.04
CA PRO A 67 17.00 -17.29 -9.07
C PRO A 67 16.16 -16.04 -8.76
N PRO A 68 16.61 -15.12 -7.88
CA PRO A 68 15.86 -13.91 -7.53
C PRO A 68 15.48 -13.00 -8.71
N LYS A 69 15.94 -13.32 -9.93
CA LYS A 69 15.92 -12.51 -11.15
C LYS A 69 14.91 -12.97 -12.20
N LEU A 70 13.87 -13.73 -11.84
CA LEU A 70 12.85 -14.15 -12.82
C LEU A 70 11.64 -13.22 -12.92
N SER A 71 11.54 -12.18 -12.09
CA SER A 71 10.59 -11.08 -12.31
C SER A 71 11.33 -9.91 -12.97
N ASN A 72 11.26 -9.82 -14.30
CA ASN A 72 11.73 -8.64 -15.06
C ASN A 72 10.77 -7.45 -14.88
N ARG A 73 10.51 -7.06 -13.62
CA ARG A 73 9.45 -6.13 -13.27
C ARG A 73 9.97 -5.04 -12.34
N VAL A 74 9.52 -3.81 -12.58
CA VAL A 74 9.68 -2.68 -11.67
C VAL A 74 8.38 -2.53 -10.89
N GLY A 75 8.47 -2.52 -9.56
CA GLY A 75 7.32 -2.33 -8.68
C GLY A 75 7.25 -0.88 -8.20
N ILE A 76 6.07 -0.28 -8.30
CA ILE A 76 5.77 1.07 -7.85
C ILE A 76 4.74 0.96 -6.74
N GLY A 77 5.06 1.54 -5.57
CA GLY A 77 4.16 1.63 -4.44
C GLY A 77 3.87 3.09 -4.13
N VAL A 78 2.59 3.45 -4.09
CA VAL A 78 2.12 4.81 -3.78
C VAL A 78 1.14 4.73 -2.63
N CYS A 79 1.24 5.63 -1.66
CA CYS A 79 0.23 5.82 -0.63
C CYS A 79 -0.18 7.30 -0.55
N ILE A 80 -1.47 7.53 -0.32
CA ILE A 80 -2.05 8.85 -0.07
C ILE A 80 -2.33 8.95 1.42
N LYS A 81 -1.97 10.09 1.99
CA LYS A 81 -2.31 10.49 3.36
C LYS A 81 -3.09 11.80 3.32
N ASP A 82 -3.92 12.04 4.34
CA ASP A 82 -4.48 13.37 4.56
C ASP A 82 -3.42 14.33 5.14
N ASP A 83 -3.83 15.57 5.37
CA ASP A 83 -3.02 16.65 5.96
C ASP A 83 -2.57 16.37 7.40
N THR A 84 -3.22 15.44 8.10
CA THR A 84 -2.80 14.95 9.43
C THR A 84 -1.78 13.81 9.35
N GLY A 85 -1.45 13.35 8.14
CA GLY A 85 -0.60 12.19 7.91
C GLY A 85 -1.33 10.86 8.06
N THR A 86 -2.66 10.86 8.15
CA THR A 86 -3.46 9.63 8.27
C THR A 86 -3.59 8.97 6.90
N PHE A 87 -3.34 7.66 6.86
CA PHE A 87 -3.45 6.87 5.64
C PHE A 87 -4.88 6.89 5.07
N ILE A 88 -5.00 7.21 3.78
CA ILE A 88 -6.26 7.16 3.03
C ILE A 88 -6.30 5.93 2.10
N LEU A 89 -5.35 5.85 1.16
CA LEU A 89 -5.35 4.86 0.08
C LEU A 89 -3.93 4.44 -0.29
N ALA A 90 -3.78 3.24 -0.86
CA ALA A 90 -2.54 2.78 -1.48
C ALA A 90 -2.80 2.12 -2.81
N LYS A 91 -1.83 2.24 -3.72
CA LYS A 91 -1.78 1.53 -4.99
C LYS A 91 -0.42 0.88 -5.16
N THR A 92 -0.42 -0.32 -5.74
CA THR A 92 0.79 -0.95 -6.25
C THR A 92 0.63 -1.22 -7.73
N GLU A 93 1.65 -0.89 -8.51
CA GLU A 93 1.69 -1.10 -9.96
C GLU A 93 3.00 -1.77 -10.36
N TRP A 94 2.99 -2.51 -11.46
CA TRP A 94 4.15 -3.25 -11.95
C TRP A 94 4.38 -2.96 -13.44
N PHE A 95 5.63 -2.66 -13.81
CA PHE A 95 6.03 -2.38 -15.18
C PHE A 95 7.03 -3.42 -15.68
N THR A 96 6.98 -3.71 -16.99
CA THR A 96 7.94 -4.56 -17.71
C THR A 96 8.39 -3.82 -18.98
N PRO A 97 9.68 -3.83 -19.37
CA PRO A 97 10.80 -4.57 -18.79
C PRO A 97 11.50 -3.82 -17.64
N VAL A 98 12.55 -4.43 -17.07
CA VAL A 98 13.43 -3.79 -16.06
C VAL A 98 14.06 -2.53 -16.67
N CYS A 99 13.87 -1.39 -16.01
CA CYS A 99 14.56 -0.13 -16.34
C CYS A 99 15.57 0.24 -15.26
N GLU A 100 16.41 1.24 -15.53
CA GLU A 100 17.31 1.78 -14.53
C GLU A 100 16.51 2.36 -13.35
N VAL A 101 17.07 2.28 -12.14
CA VAL A 101 16.36 2.65 -10.89
C VAL A 101 15.71 4.04 -11.01
N HIS A 102 16.45 5.02 -11.50
CA HIS A 102 15.95 6.39 -11.63
C HIS A 102 14.89 6.55 -12.73
N VAL A 103 14.91 5.74 -13.79
CA VAL A 103 13.81 5.68 -14.77
C VAL A 103 12.56 5.11 -14.11
N GLY A 104 12.71 4.03 -13.34
CA GLY A 104 11.61 3.41 -12.59
C GLY A 104 11.01 4.34 -11.54
N GLU A 105 11.84 5.10 -10.83
CA GLU A 105 11.39 6.11 -9.85
C GLU A 105 10.66 7.27 -10.53
N THR A 106 11.14 7.78 -11.67
CA THR A 106 10.43 8.83 -12.42
C THR A 106 9.11 8.32 -12.99
N LEU A 107 9.06 7.08 -13.49
CA LEU A 107 7.80 6.45 -13.89
C LEU A 107 6.85 6.28 -12.69
N GLY A 108 7.40 6.12 -11.48
CA GLY A 108 6.62 6.08 -10.24
C GLY A 108 5.95 7.41 -9.95
N LEU A 109 6.69 8.51 -10.12
CA LEU A 109 6.14 9.86 -10.03
C LEU A 109 5.03 10.08 -11.07
N LEU A 110 5.28 9.71 -12.33
CA LEU A 110 4.31 9.86 -13.42
C LEU A 110 3.03 9.06 -13.16
N SER A 111 3.15 7.77 -12.82
CA SER A 111 2.00 6.92 -12.46
C SER A 111 1.23 7.47 -11.26
N SER A 112 1.93 8.06 -10.27
CA SER A 112 1.29 8.71 -9.13
C SER A 112 0.43 9.89 -9.57
N MET A 113 0.96 10.78 -10.42
CA MET A 113 0.21 11.91 -10.98
C MET A 113 -0.99 11.44 -11.82
N GLU A 114 -0.84 10.42 -12.66
CA GLU A 114 -1.96 9.91 -13.47
C GLU A 114 -3.06 9.28 -12.59
N TRP A 115 -2.66 8.61 -11.51
CA TRP A 115 -3.58 7.95 -10.59
C TRP A 115 -4.39 8.93 -9.73
N VAL A 116 -3.76 9.99 -9.23
CA VAL A 116 -4.43 10.94 -8.31
C VAL A 116 -5.22 12.03 -9.04
N ASN A 117 -4.89 12.32 -10.30
CA ASN A 117 -5.61 13.32 -11.11
C ASN A 117 -7.15 13.14 -11.13
N PRO A 118 -7.70 11.95 -11.42
CA PRO A 118 -9.15 11.75 -11.43
C PRO A 118 -9.81 11.74 -10.03
N LEU A 119 -9.02 11.74 -8.96
CA LEU A 119 -9.55 11.74 -7.59
C LEU A 119 -9.93 13.15 -7.10
N HIS A 120 -9.48 14.21 -7.79
CA HIS A 120 -9.81 15.60 -7.49
C HIS A 120 -9.57 16.00 -6.02
N LEU A 121 -8.43 15.59 -5.45
CA LEU A 121 -8.10 15.77 -4.02
C LEU A 121 -7.67 17.20 -3.65
N GLY A 122 -7.63 18.14 -4.60
CA GLY A 122 -7.10 19.49 -4.39
C GLY A 122 -5.56 19.53 -4.53
N PRO A 123 -4.88 20.46 -3.84
CA PRO A 123 -3.43 20.50 -3.80
C PRO A 123 -2.84 19.21 -3.20
N ILE A 124 -1.75 18.71 -3.79
CA ILE A 124 -1.10 17.45 -3.39
C ILE A 124 0.40 17.68 -3.19
N ASP A 125 0.94 17.23 -2.07
CA ASP A 125 2.39 17.19 -1.85
C ASP A 125 2.92 15.81 -2.24
N PHE A 126 3.71 15.75 -3.32
CA PHE A 126 4.33 14.51 -3.78
C PHE A 126 5.66 14.30 -3.07
N GLU A 127 5.66 13.41 -2.07
CA GLU A 127 6.86 13.01 -1.32
C GLU A 127 7.55 11.80 -1.97
N LEU A 128 8.83 11.94 -2.32
CA LEU A 128 9.64 10.87 -2.90
C LEU A 128 10.94 10.66 -2.13
N ASP A 129 11.38 9.41 -2.04
CA ASP A 129 12.72 9.06 -1.54
C ASP A 129 13.78 8.99 -2.67
N ALA A 130 13.41 9.47 -3.86
CA ALA A 130 14.22 9.48 -5.07
C ALA A 130 14.87 10.85 -5.29
N LYS A 131 15.93 11.17 -4.53
CA LYS A 131 16.57 12.50 -4.58
C LYS A 131 16.95 12.95 -6.00
N LYS A 132 17.46 12.04 -6.83
CA LYS A 132 17.83 12.36 -8.23
C LYS A 132 16.62 12.82 -9.05
N VAL A 133 15.46 12.19 -8.86
CA VAL A 133 14.20 12.54 -9.54
C VAL A 133 13.76 13.93 -9.09
N VAL A 134 13.73 14.20 -7.78
CA VAL A 134 13.35 15.50 -7.22
C VAL A 134 14.29 16.61 -7.70
N ASP A 135 15.60 16.41 -7.61
CA ASP A 135 16.59 17.41 -8.04
C ASP A 135 16.45 17.69 -9.56
N SER A 136 16.20 16.67 -10.37
CA SER A 136 16.01 16.80 -11.82
C SER A 136 14.68 17.48 -12.16
N PHE A 137 13.63 17.21 -11.40
CA PHE A 137 12.33 17.85 -11.49
C PHE A 137 12.42 19.35 -11.16
N SER A 138 13.25 19.76 -10.20
CA SER A 138 13.48 21.18 -9.91
C SER A 138 14.48 21.86 -10.85
N SER A 139 15.29 21.09 -11.58
CA SER A 139 16.32 21.66 -12.47
C SER A 139 15.75 22.29 -13.74
N THR A 140 16.46 23.25 -14.34
CA THR A 140 16.14 23.83 -15.65
C THR A 140 16.96 23.22 -16.80
N HIS A 141 17.82 22.24 -16.50
CA HIS A 141 18.68 21.63 -17.50
C HIS A 141 17.88 20.80 -18.50
N GLN A 142 18.14 21.02 -19.79
CA GLN A 142 17.61 20.21 -20.88
C GLN A 142 18.68 19.21 -21.29
N ASP A 143 18.40 17.93 -21.06
CA ASP A 143 19.16 16.80 -21.58
C ASP A 143 18.20 15.93 -22.42
N VAL A 144 18.73 15.14 -23.36
CA VAL A 144 17.95 14.35 -24.32
C VAL A 144 17.86 12.86 -23.93
N THR A 145 18.14 12.54 -22.68
CA THR A 145 18.03 11.17 -22.14
C THR A 145 16.57 10.77 -21.97
N GLU A 146 16.28 9.45 -22.02
CA GLU A 146 14.95 8.91 -21.70
C GLU A 146 14.43 9.43 -20.35
N PHE A 147 15.30 9.42 -19.34
CA PHE A 147 15.01 9.99 -18.03
C PHE A 147 14.58 11.47 -18.10
N ALA A 148 15.29 12.30 -18.85
CA ALA A 148 14.97 13.72 -18.99
C ALA A 148 13.64 13.94 -19.73
N MET A 149 13.30 13.10 -20.72
CA MET A 149 12.00 13.15 -21.40
C MET A 149 10.85 12.81 -20.44
N ILE A 150 11.01 11.81 -19.57
CA ILE A 150 10.00 11.46 -18.58
C ILE A 150 9.88 12.58 -17.53
N ILE A 151 10.99 13.14 -17.06
CA ILE A 151 10.98 14.32 -16.16
C ILE A 151 10.23 15.49 -16.78
N HIS A 152 10.46 15.77 -18.07
CA HIS A 152 9.74 16.81 -18.80
C HIS A 152 8.23 16.55 -18.80
N ASN A 153 7.80 15.31 -19.08
CA ASN A 153 6.38 14.94 -19.02
C ASN A 153 5.79 15.14 -17.63
N CYS A 154 6.51 14.72 -16.58
CA CYS A 154 6.09 14.96 -15.20
C CYS A 154 5.89 16.45 -14.92
N LYS A 155 6.82 17.31 -15.36
CA LYS A 155 6.70 18.77 -15.20
C LYS A 155 5.47 19.32 -15.91
N THR A 156 5.26 18.93 -17.18
CA THR A 156 4.10 19.38 -17.95
C THR A 156 2.78 19.00 -17.27
N ILE A 157 2.66 17.75 -16.81
CA ILE A 157 1.47 17.28 -16.09
C ILE A 157 1.31 18.04 -14.76
N PHE A 158 2.41 18.23 -14.02
CA PHE A 158 2.42 18.97 -12.77
C PHE A 158 1.92 20.41 -12.93
N GLU A 159 2.50 21.15 -13.87
CA GLU A 159 2.12 22.54 -14.17
C GLU A 159 0.67 22.64 -14.65
N GLN A 160 0.18 21.63 -15.39
CA GLN A 160 -1.16 21.64 -15.95
C GLN A 160 -2.26 21.36 -14.91
N TYR A 161 -2.03 20.43 -13.98
CA TYR A 161 -3.09 19.90 -13.11
C TYR A 161 -2.89 20.19 -11.62
N TYR A 162 -1.66 20.45 -11.16
CA TYR A 162 -1.28 20.44 -9.76
C TYR A 162 -0.90 21.84 -9.25
N VAL A 163 -1.85 22.77 -9.33
CA VAL A 163 -1.68 24.13 -8.80
C VAL A 163 -1.54 24.11 -7.28
N ASN A 164 -0.63 24.92 -6.73
CA ASN A 164 -0.30 24.98 -5.29
C ASN A 164 0.15 23.63 -4.69
N SER A 165 0.65 22.73 -5.51
CA SER A 165 1.19 21.43 -5.12
C SER A 165 2.72 21.49 -5.02
N SER A 166 3.35 20.47 -4.46
CA SER A 166 4.81 20.37 -4.36
C SER A 166 5.34 18.99 -4.74
N VAL A 167 6.64 18.92 -5.06
CA VAL A 167 7.38 17.66 -5.24
C VAL A 167 8.62 17.73 -4.36
N GLU A 168 8.67 16.91 -3.31
CA GLU A 168 9.68 17.02 -2.25
C GLU A 168 10.41 15.71 -1.99
N PHE A 169 11.66 15.84 -1.54
CA PHE A 169 12.48 14.69 -1.16
C PHE A 169 12.31 14.36 0.33
N VAL A 170 11.92 13.12 0.62
CA VAL A 170 11.80 12.60 1.98
C VAL A 170 12.76 11.43 2.18
N ARG A 171 13.54 11.49 3.26
CA ARG A 171 14.45 10.39 3.62
C ARG A 171 13.66 9.22 4.18
N ARG A 172 13.95 8.01 3.71
CA ARG A 172 13.52 6.80 4.41
C ARG A 172 14.08 6.80 5.83
N PRO A 173 13.25 6.56 6.86
CA PRO A 173 13.76 6.23 8.19
C PRO A 173 14.68 5.03 8.07
N SER A 174 15.90 5.15 8.57
CA SER A 174 16.79 4.01 8.76
C SER A 174 16.06 2.97 9.62
N LYS A 175 15.88 1.77 9.07
CA LYS A 175 15.40 0.61 9.82
C LYS A 175 16.38 0.22 10.91
#